data_AF-A0A973JQE2-F1
#
_entry.id   AF-A0A973JQE2-F1
#
_cell.length_a   1.000
_cell.length_b   1.000
_cell.length_c   1.000
_cell.angle_alpha   90.00
_cell.angle_beta   90.00
_cell.angle_gamma   90.00
#
_symmetry.space_group_name_H-M   'P 1'
#
loop_
_entity.id
_entity.type
_entity.pdbx_description
1 polymer ?
#
loop_
_entity_poly.entity_id
_entity_poly.type
_entity_poly.pdbx_seq_one_letter_code
_entity_poly.pdbx_strand_id
1 'polypeptide(L)'
;MANKSGKSRKLSLYSNLTRTRRSKSDVDIRKRAQYLASLPKDPLKRFFYRLRPKHLAEYWFSKQGGIMALKIIGGTILTFAILIGALFIYFRKDLDAIRPGELSKRVQTTVTKYLDRNGNVLWEDKGDGDYKLVVSDSEISKYVKNATVAIEDRDFYKHGGVSASGIMRAVFNNLGGGGTQGGSTLTQQLVKQVFFADEAQQRGLAGIPRKIKEIILSIEVERMYNKDQ
;
A
#
# COMPACT_ATOMS: atom_id res chain seq x y z
N MET A 1 28.15 -85.91 -3.62
CA MET A 1 27.18 -85.02 -2.94
C MET A 1 27.44 -83.59 -3.41
N ALA A 2 26.45 -82.95 -4.05
CA ALA A 2 26.58 -81.60 -4.61
C ALA A 2 26.18 -80.54 -3.56
N ASN A 3 27.03 -79.54 -3.34
CA ASN A 3 26.73 -78.38 -2.49
C ASN A 3 26.43 -77.16 -3.38
N LYS A 4 25.15 -76.73 -3.42
CA LYS A 4 24.72 -75.51 -4.13
C LYS A 4 24.93 -74.30 -3.21
N SER A 5 25.96 -73.52 -3.49
CA SER A 5 26.18 -72.20 -2.88
C SER A 5 25.25 -71.15 -3.49
N GLY A 6 24.33 -70.61 -2.68
CA GLY A 6 23.42 -69.54 -3.06
C GLY A 6 24.14 -68.19 -3.16
N LYS A 7 24.11 -67.59 -4.35
CA LYS A 7 24.71 -66.27 -4.63
C LYS A 7 23.79 -65.16 -4.08
N SER A 8 24.14 -64.59 -2.93
CA SER A 8 23.46 -63.41 -2.35
C SER A 8 23.73 -62.17 -3.19
N ARG A 9 22.70 -61.62 -3.84
CA ARG A 9 22.76 -60.34 -4.57
C ARG A 9 22.86 -59.19 -3.56
N LYS A 10 24.03 -58.56 -3.45
CA LYS A 10 24.21 -57.28 -2.72
C LYS A 10 23.39 -56.18 -3.40
N LEU A 11 22.23 -55.84 -2.84
CA LEU A 11 21.44 -54.67 -3.22
C LEU A 11 22.20 -53.41 -2.82
N SER A 12 22.50 -52.52 -3.79
CA SER A 12 23.24 -51.29 -3.49
C SER A 12 22.39 -50.35 -2.62
N LEU A 13 23.00 -49.76 -1.59
CA LEU A 13 22.33 -48.83 -0.66
C LEU A 13 21.66 -47.64 -1.38
N TYR A 14 22.20 -47.22 -2.53
CA TYR A 14 21.63 -46.18 -3.39
C TYR A 14 20.30 -46.59 -4.07
N SER A 15 20.12 -47.87 -4.39
CA SER A 15 18.86 -48.38 -4.95
C SER A 15 17.73 -48.39 -3.92
N ASN A 16 18.06 -48.52 -2.62
CA ASN A 16 17.08 -48.51 -1.54
C ASN A 16 16.60 -47.09 -1.19
N LEU A 17 17.49 -46.09 -1.25
CA LEU A 17 17.13 -44.68 -1.01
C LEU A 17 16.22 -44.11 -2.12
N THR A 18 16.48 -44.48 -3.37
CA THR A 18 15.64 -44.06 -4.51
C THR A 18 14.28 -44.76 -4.48
N ARG A 19 14.22 -46.05 -4.12
CA ARG A 19 12.97 -46.81 -3.98
C ARG A 19 12.11 -46.31 -2.81
N THR A 20 12.71 -45.93 -1.69
CA THR A 20 12.00 -45.37 -0.52
C THR A 20 11.47 -43.97 -0.77
N ARG A 21 12.17 -43.12 -1.54
CA ARG A 21 11.63 -41.82 -1.97
C ARG A 21 10.45 -41.98 -2.92
N ARG A 22 10.55 -42.90 -3.89
CA ARG A 22 9.44 -43.23 -4.82
C ARG A 22 8.23 -43.78 -4.06
N SER A 23 8.44 -44.71 -3.13
CA SER A 23 7.33 -45.29 -2.35
C SER A 23 6.62 -44.25 -1.47
N LYS A 24 7.36 -43.33 -0.84
CA LYS A 24 6.76 -42.21 -0.11
C LYS A 24 5.95 -41.28 -1.02
N SER A 25 6.50 -40.92 -2.19
CA SER A 25 5.79 -40.13 -3.20
C SER A 25 4.50 -40.81 -3.65
N ASP A 26 4.53 -42.12 -3.92
CA ASP A 26 3.36 -42.88 -4.34
C ASP A 26 2.29 -42.95 -3.25
N VAL A 27 2.69 -43.09 -1.98
CA VAL A 27 1.77 -43.04 -0.84
C VAL A 27 1.10 -41.67 -0.74
N ASP A 28 1.83 -40.59 -0.92
CA ASP A 28 1.28 -39.23 -0.87
C ASP A 28 0.35 -38.95 -2.05
N ILE A 29 0.69 -39.43 -3.25
CA ILE A 29 -0.16 -39.35 -4.45
C ILE A 29 -1.46 -40.12 -4.23
N ARG A 30 -1.40 -41.34 -3.66
CA ARG A 30 -2.59 -42.14 -3.36
C ARG A 30 -3.49 -41.48 -2.32
N LYS A 31 -2.91 -40.95 -1.23
CA LYS A 31 -3.66 -40.20 -0.21
C LYS A 31 -4.32 -38.96 -0.82
N ARG A 32 -3.61 -38.23 -1.68
CA ARG A 32 -4.15 -37.06 -2.38
C ARG A 32 -5.26 -37.45 -3.36
N ALA A 33 -5.12 -38.56 -4.07
CA ALA A 33 -6.14 -39.08 -4.98
C ALA A 33 -7.40 -39.53 -4.23
N GLN A 34 -7.25 -40.24 -3.10
CA GLN A 34 -8.35 -40.62 -2.22
C GLN A 34 -9.07 -39.39 -1.64
N TYR A 35 -8.31 -38.39 -1.19
CA TYR A 35 -8.87 -37.13 -0.73
C TYR A 35 -9.58 -36.35 -1.86
N LEU A 36 -9.04 -36.33 -3.08
CA LEU A 36 -9.71 -35.70 -4.21
C LEU A 36 -10.95 -36.48 -4.68
N ALA A 37 -10.97 -37.79 -4.47
CA ALA A 37 -12.11 -38.66 -4.79
C ALA A 37 -13.27 -38.50 -3.80
N SER A 38 -12.99 -38.15 -2.54
CA SER A 38 -14.04 -37.84 -1.56
C SER A 38 -14.67 -36.45 -1.76
N LEU A 39 -14.07 -35.60 -2.61
CA LEU A 39 -14.57 -34.26 -2.92
C LEU A 39 -15.49 -34.25 -4.15
N PRO A 40 -16.42 -33.26 -4.25
CA PRO A 40 -17.22 -33.07 -5.45
C PRO A 40 -16.35 -32.94 -6.72
N LYS A 41 -16.81 -33.55 -7.84
CA LYS A 41 -16.10 -33.52 -9.13
C LYS A 41 -16.08 -32.13 -9.77
N ASP A 42 -17.13 -31.35 -9.54
CA ASP A 42 -17.30 -29.99 -10.05
C ASP A 42 -16.34 -29.00 -9.34
N PRO A 43 -15.53 -28.21 -10.08
CA PRO A 43 -14.57 -27.26 -9.52
C PRO A 43 -15.20 -26.23 -8.57
N LEU A 44 -16.40 -25.72 -8.91
CA LEU A 44 -17.09 -24.70 -8.11
C LEU A 44 -17.70 -25.32 -6.85
N LYS A 45 -18.34 -26.49 -6.97
CA LYS A 45 -18.87 -27.20 -5.79
C LYS A 45 -17.76 -27.62 -4.84
N ARG A 46 -16.58 -27.98 -5.36
CA ARG A 46 -15.39 -28.28 -4.55
C ARG A 46 -14.86 -27.04 -3.82
N PHE A 47 -14.92 -25.87 -4.45
CA PHE A 47 -14.58 -24.60 -3.82
C PHE A 47 -15.51 -24.29 -2.64
N PHE A 48 -16.83 -24.36 -2.83
CA PHE A 48 -17.81 -24.14 -1.76
C PHE A 48 -17.78 -25.23 -0.68
N TYR A 49 -17.45 -26.47 -1.02
CA TYR A 49 -17.29 -27.55 -0.03
C TYR A 49 -16.17 -27.24 0.97
N ARG A 50 -15.07 -26.64 0.53
CA ARG A 50 -13.97 -26.18 1.40
C ARG A 50 -14.34 -25.00 2.29
N LEU A 51 -15.46 -24.31 2.00
CA LEU A 51 -15.98 -23.19 2.78
C LEU A 51 -17.04 -23.63 3.81
N ARG A 52 -17.35 -24.93 3.94
CA ARG A 52 -18.28 -25.44 4.95
C ARG A 52 -17.64 -25.47 6.35
N PRO A 53 -18.36 -25.04 7.40
CA PRO A 53 -17.79 -24.81 8.74
C PRO A 53 -17.18 -26.06 9.40
N LYS A 54 -17.72 -27.26 9.12
CA LYS A 54 -17.28 -28.52 9.76
C LYS A 54 -15.88 -29.01 9.35
N HIS A 55 -15.38 -28.64 8.17
CA HIS A 55 -14.05 -29.05 7.66
C HIS A 55 -13.15 -27.86 7.33
N LEU A 56 -13.60 -26.65 7.68
CA LEU A 56 -12.91 -25.40 7.39
C LEU A 56 -11.53 -25.41 8.07
N ALA A 57 -11.49 -25.62 9.39
CA ALA A 57 -10.25 -25.62 10.15
C ALA A 57 -9.27 -26.70 9.64
N GLU A 58 -9.71 -27.95 9.51
CA GLU A 58 -8.87 -29.06 9.06
C GLU A 58 -8.24 -28.82 7.69
N TYR A 59 -9.01 -28.27 6.74
CA TYR A 59 -8.49 -27.97 5.41
C TYR A 59 -7.54 -26.78 5.43
N TRP A 60 -7.93 -25.64 6.00
CA TRP A 60 -7.14 -24.39 5.96
C TRP A 60 -5.84 -24.47 6.78
N PHE A 61 -5.80 -25.27 7.86
CA PHE A 61 -4.56 -25.57 8.61
C PHE A 61 -3.72 -26.72 7.99
N SER A 62 -4.21 -27.40 6.95
CA SER A 62 -3.43 -28.40 6.21
C SER A 62 -2.41 -27.76 5.25
N LYS A 63 -1.39 -28.52 4.83
CA LYS A 63 -0.43 -28.09 3.80
C LYS A 63 -1.12 -27.68 2.48
N GLN A 64 -2.23 -28.33 2.12
CA GLN A 64 -2.97 -28.03 0.88
C GLN A 64 -3.80 -26.75 1.00
N GLY A 65 -4.41 -26.51 2.18
CA GLY A 65 -5.13 -25.28 2.48
C GLY A 65 -4.19 -24.07 2.55
N GLY A 66 -3.03 -24.20 3.18
CA GLY A 66 -2.02 -23.13 3.22
C GLY A 66 -1.55 -22.70 1.81
N ILE A 67 -1.30 -23.66 0.91
CA ILE A 67 -0.97 -23.35 -0.50
C ILE A 67 -2.14 -22.66 -1.21
N MET A 68 -3.38 -23.08 -0.95
CA MET A 68 -4.56 -22.43 -1.52
C MET A 68 -4.75 -21.01 -0.97
N ALA A 69 -4.50 -20.78 0.31
CA ALA A 69 -4.50 -19.45 0.94
C ALA A 69 -3.48 -18.53 0.27
N LEU A 70 -2.25 -18.99 0.08
CA LEU A 70 -1.21 -18.22 -0.61
C LEU A 70 -1.60 -17.89 -2.06
N LYS A 71 -2.22 -18.82 -2.78
CA LYS A 71 -2.73 -18.56 -4.14
C LYS A 71 -3.84 -17.51 -4.16
N ILE A 72 -4.76 -17.58 -3.20
CA ILE A 72 -5.83 -16.59 -3.07
C ILE A 72 -5.23 -15.23 -2.74
N ILE A 73 -4.37 -15.14 -1.73
CA ILE A 73 -3.68 -13.90 -1.34
C ILE A 73 -2.90 -13.33 -2.54
N GLY A 74 -2.11 -14.16 -3.24
CA GLY A 74 -1.35 -13.74 -4.41
C GLY A 74 -2.26 -13.24 -5.55
N GLY A 75 -3.35 -13.95 -5.83
CA GLY A 75 -4.34 -13.55 -6.84
C GLY A 75 -5.05 -12.25 -6.46
N THR A 76 -5.41 -12.07 -5.19
CA THR A 76 -6.00 -10.84 -4.67
C THR A 76 -5.02 -9.66 -4.79
N ILE A 77 -3.77 -9.83 -4.37
CA ILE A 77 -2.72 -8.80 -4.50
C ILE A 77 -2.54 -8.40 -5.96
N LEU A 78 -2.43 -9.38 -6.87
CA LEU A 78 -2.28 -9.12 -8.30
C LEU A 78 -3.48 -8.34 -8.85
N THR A 79 -4.69 -8.73 -8.48
CA THR A 79 -5.92 -8.05 -8.91
C THR A 79 -5.97 -6.61 -8.41
N PHE A 80 -5.63 -6.37 -7.13
CA PHE A 80 -5.53 -5.03 -6.57
C PHE A 80 -4.44 -4.20 -7.26
N ALA A 81 -3.28 -4.78 -7.56
CA ALA A 81 -2.21 -4.09 -8.27
C ALA A 81 -2.65 -3.65 -9.68
N ILE A 82 -3.36 -4.51 -10.41
CA ILE A 82 -3.93 -4.19 -11.72
C ILE A 82 -4.96 -3.07 -11.60
N LEU A 83 -5.87 -3.14 -10.63
CA LEU A 83 -6.87 -2.09 -10.40
C LEU A 83 -6.23 -0.75 -10.05
N ILE A 84 -5.23 -0.73 -9.15
CA ILE A 84 -4.49 0.48 -8.80
C ILE A 84 -3.79 1.05 -10.04
N GLY A 85 -3.14 0.20 -10.84
CA GLY A 85 -2.49 0.62 -12.09
C GLY A 85 -3.48 1.20 -13.11
N ALA A 86 -4.65 0.58 -13.26
CA ALA A 86 -5.71 1.09 -14.14
C ALA A 86 -6.26 2.44 -13.68
N LEU A 87 -6.54 2.59 -12.38
CA LEU A 87 -6.95 3.86 -11.79
C LEU A 87 -5.87 4.93 -11.95
N PHE A 88 -4.59 4.57 -11.76
CA PHE A 88 -3.47 5.47 -11.98
C PHE A 88 -3.44 5.98 -13.41
N ILE A 89 -3.55 5.10 -14.42
CA ILE A 89 -3.56 5.50 -15.83
C ILE A 89 -4.79 6.35 -16.17
N TYR A 90 -5.95 6.00 -15.62
CA TYR A 90 -7.19 6.73 -15.84
C TYR A 90 -7.10 8.17 -15.31
N PHE A 91 -6.71 8.34 -14.04
CA PHE A 91 -6.64 9.65 -13.39
C PHE A 91 -5.41 10.46 -13.79
N ARG A 92 -4.33 9.83 -14.26
CA ARG A 92 -3.15 10.55 -14.75
C ARG A 92 -3.47 11.45 -15.93
N LYS A 93 -4.36 11.02 -16.83
CA LYS A 93 -4.77 11.86 -17.98
C LYS A 93 -5.38 13.19 -17.55
N ASP A 94 -6.18 13.19 -16.48
CA ASP A 94 -6.74 14.43 -15.92
C ASP A 94 -5.68 15.32 -15.27
N LEU A 95 -4.58 14.71 -14.80
CA LEU A 95 -3.49 15.39 -14.12
C LEU A 95 -2.42 15.92 -15.08
N ASP A 96 -2.37 15.47 -16.34
CA ASP A 96 -1.39 15.95 -17.31
C ASP A 96 -1.49 17.48 -17.56
N ALA A 97 -2.66 18.07 -17.30
CA ALA A 97 -2.86 19.52 -17.32
C ALA A 97 -2.31 20.24 -16.08
N ILE A 98 -2.17 19.53 -14.96
CA ILE A 98 -1.62 20.05 -13.72
C ILE A 98 -0.11 19.87 -13.74
N ARG A 99 0.60 20.96 -14.02
CA ARG A 99 2.07 20.97 -14.02
C ARG A 99 2.56 21.13 -12.59
N PRO A 100 3.09 20.09 -11.92
CA PRO A 100 3.42 20.20 -10.52
C PRO A 100 4.68 21.05 -10.30
N GLY A 101 5.50 21.26 -11.35
CA GLY A 101 6.57 22.26 -11.36
C GLY A 101 6.10 23.72 -11.27
N GLU A 102 4.79 23.98 -11.36
CA GLU A 102 4.19 25.30 -11.11
C GLU A 102 3.71 25.45 -9.66
N LEU A 103 3.98 24.49 -8.77
CA LEU A 103 3.64 24.56 -7.36
C LEU A 103 4.14 25.86 -6.72
N SER A 104 5.39 26.25 -7.02
CA SER A 104 5.97 27.51 -6.56
C SER A 104 5.22 28.75 -7.05
N LYS A 105 4.60 28.71 -8.23
CA LYS A 105 3.78 29.83 -8.74
C LYS A 105 2.42 29.93 -8.04
N ARG A 106 1.92 28.82 -7.49
CA ARG A 106 0.63 28.77 -6.80
C ARG A 106 0.74 29.09 -5.31
N VAL A 107 1.90 28.88 -4.72
CA VAL A 107 2.22 29.26 -3.35
C VAL A 107 2.90 30.63 -3.37
N GLN A 108 2.10 31.69 -3.37
CA GLN A 108 2.57 33.08 -3.41
C GLN A 108 2.02 33.87 -2.23
N THR A 109 2.80 34.86 -1.79
CA THR A 109 2.35 35.81 -0.77
C THR A 109 1.22 36.65 -1.34
N THR A 110 0.12 36.76 -0.60
CA THR A 110 -1.03 37.61 -0.95
C THR A 110 -1.03 38.92 -0.20
N VAL A 111 -0.13 39.08 0.78
CA VAL A 111 0.01 40.28 1.61
C VAL A 111 0.82 41.35 0.91
N THR A 112 0.27 42.55 0.80
CA THR A 112 0.98 43.73 0.27
C THR A 112 1.63 44.48 1.43
N LYS A 113 2.95 44.74 1.34
CA LYS A 113 3.69 45.47 2.37
C LYS A 113 4.00 46.89 1.93
N TYR A 114 3.62 47.87 2.73
CA TYR A 114 3.97 49.27 2.58
C TYR A 114 5.20 49.57 3.43
N LEU A 115 6.26 50.06 2.80
CA LEU A 115 7.55 50.31 3.43
C LEU A 115 7.81 51.82 3.55
N ASP A 116 8.59 52.23 4.57
CA ASP A 116 9.15 53.58 4.64
C ASP A 116 10.34 53.76 3.68
N ARG A 117 10.90 54.97 3.62
CA ARG A 117 12.07 55.28 2.77
C ARG A 117 13.34 54.51 3.13
N ASN A 118 13.40 53.94 4.33
CA ASN A 118 14.52 53.17 4.85
C ASN A 118 14.29 51.65 4.70
N GLY A 119 13.14 51.23 4.16
CA GLY A 119 12.76 49.82 3.98
C GLY A 119 12.05 49.18 5.18
N ASN A 120 11.70 49.94 6.23
CA ASN A 120 10.96 49.40 7.37
C ASN A 120 9.48 49.23 7.01
N VAL A 121 8.87 48.12 7.43
CA VAL A 121 7.44 47.87 7.21
C VAL A 121 6.61 48.84 8.04
N LEU A 122 5.80 49.66 7.37
CA LEU A 122 4.82 50.55 7.98
C LEU A 122 3.47 49.86 8.15
N TRP A 123 3.05 49.12 7.13
CA TRP A 123 1.76 48.45 7.13
C TRP A 123 1.78 47.21 6.23
N GLU A 124 1.02 46.20 6.62
CA GLU A 124 0.74 45.00 5.85
C GLU A 124 -0.75 44.92 5.57
N ASP A 125 -1.12 45.06 4.30
CA ASP A 125 -2.49 44.88 3.84
C ASP A 125 -2.72 43.42 3.44
N LYS A 126 -3.67 42.80 4.14
CA LYS A 126 -4.02 41.38 4.03
C LYS A 126 -5.29 41.16 3.20
N GLY A 127 -5.95 42.23 2.76
CA GLY A 127 -7.29 42.17 2.16
C GLY A 127 -8.38 41.70 3.15
N ASP A 128 -9.58 41.48 2.61
CA ASP A 128 -10.78 41.14 3.40
C ASP A 128 -10.98 39.62 3.65
N GLY A 129 -10.05 38.77 3.18
CA GLY A 129 -10.20 37.32 3.21
C GLY A 129 -9.00 36.58 3.79
N ASP A 130 -8.92 35.28 3.51
CA ASP A 130 -7.76 34.45 3.88
C ASP A 130 -6.51 34.98 3.18
N TYR A 131 -5.43 35.15 3.95
CA TYR A 131 -4.15 35.61 3.43
C TYR A 131 -3.07 34.54 3.56
N LYS A 132 -2.07 34.60 2.68
CA LYS A 132 -0.87 33.77 2.71
C LYS A 132 0.34 34.68 2.81
N LEU A 133 1.18 34.42 3.80
CA LEU A 133 2.50 35.02 3.90
C LEU A 133 3.53 33.89 3.73
N VAL A 134 4.20 33.88 2.58
CA VAL A 134 5.28 32.94 2.32
C VAL A 134 6.53 33.50 2.98
N VAL A 135 7.11 32.69 3.87
CA VAL A 135 8.38 32.97 4.55
C VAL A 135 9.41 31.95 4.10
N SER A 136 10.69 32.33 4.18
CA SER A 136 11.78 31.40 3.91
C SER A 136 11.84 30.31 4.99
N ASP A 137 12.34 29.13 4.63
CA ASP A 137 12.53 28.03 5.58
C ASP A 137 13.41 28.42 6.78
N SER A 138 14.39 29.31 6.56
CA SER A 138 15.26 29.86 7.59
C SER A 138 14.56 30.74 8.62
N GLU A 139 13.42 31.34 8.26
CA GLU A 139 12.61 32.14 9.19
C GLU A 139 11.72 31.27 10.09
N ILE A 140 11.59 29.97 9.78
CA ILE A 140 10.78 29.04 10.56
C ILE A 140 11.66 28.32 11.60
N SER A 141 11.30 28.47 12.87
CA SER A 141 11.96 27.76 13.97
C SER A 141 11.99 26.25 13.72
N LYS A 142 13.18 25.65 13.87
CA LYS A 142 13.38 24.20 13.74
C LYS A 142 12.46 23.38 14.65
N TYR A 143 12.12 23.92 15.83
CA TYR A 143 11.20 23.25 16.75
C TYR A 143 9.78 23.16 16.19
N VAL A 144 9.31 24.20 15.49
CA VAL A 144 7.98 24.20 14.86
C VAL A 144 7.96 23.18 13.72
N LYS A 145 8.97 23.19 12.84
CA LYS A 145 9.09 22.21 11.74
C LYS A 145 9.06 20.77 12.26
N ASN A 146 9.88 20.49 13.26
CA ASN A 146 9.96 19.16 13.87
C ASN A 146 8.66 18.75 14.57
N ALA A 147 7.99 19.68 15.26
CA ALA A 147 6.71 19.42 15.92
C ALA A 147 5.61 19.10 14.89
N THR A 148 5.49 19.89 13.81
CA THR A 148 4.54 19.64 12.73
C THR A 148 4.77 18.28 12.09
N VAL A 149 6.03 17.95 11.73
CA VAL A 149 6.37 16.63 11.19
C VAL A 149 6.04 15.53 12.19
N ALA A 150 6.35 15.69 13.48
CA ALA A 150 6.09 14.65 14.49
C ALA A 150 4.58 14.36 14.69
N ILE A 151 3.74 15.38 14.58
CA ILE A 151 2.28 15.29 14.79
C ILE A 151 1.57 14.83 13.52
N GLU A 152 1.82 15.50 12.39
CA GLU A 152 1.08 15.29 11.14
C GLU A 152 1.62 14.11 10.32
N ASP A 153 2.94 13.98 10.24
CA ASP A 153 3.58 13.04 9.32
C ASP A 153 4.96 12.58 9.81
N ARG A 154 4.98 11.73 10.84
CA ARG A 154 6.21 11.30 11.53
C ARG A 154 7.28 10.71 10.59
N ASP A 155 6.86 10.07 9.51
CA ASP A 155 7.76 9.44 8.54
C ASP A 155 8.02 10.33 7.31
N PHE A 156 7.72 11.64 7.40
CA PHE A 156 7.80 12.60 6.30
C PHE A 156 9.09 12.45 5.49
N TYR A 157 10.25 12.45 6.15
CA TYR A 157 11.55 12.38 5.48
C TYR A 157 11.90 11.00 4.87
N LYS A 158 11.07 9.96 5.06
CA LYS A 158 11.36 8.59 4.62
C LYS A 158 10.52 8.12 3.44
N HIS A 159 9.33 8.69 3.24
CA HIS A 159 8.42 8.25 2.16
C HIS A 159 8.48 9.20 0.95
N GLY A 160 8.10 8.71 -0.23
CA GLY A 160 7.98 9.52 -1.46
C GLY A 160 6.55 9.99 -1.73
N GLY A 161 6.00 10.86 -0.88
CA GLY A 161 4.65 11.42 -1.03
C GLY A 161 3.50 10.66 -0.38
N VAL A 162 3.59 9.35 -0.19
CA VAL A 162 2.55 8.55 0.50
C VAL A 162 3.16 7.63 1.54
N SER A 163 2.61 7.65 2.75
CA SER A 163 3.09 6.84 3.87
C SER A 163 2.27 5.56 4.03
N ALA A 164 2.86 4.42 3.64
CA ALA A 164 2.23 3.10 3.85
C ALA A 164 2.04 2.79 5.34
N SER A 165 3.01 3.15 6.19
CA SER A 165 2.90 3.02 7.65
C SER A 165 1.77 3.91 8.20
N GLY A 166 1.62 5.13 7.68
CA GLY A 166 0.54 6.05 8.02
C GLY A 166 -0.84 5.49 7.69
N ILE A 167 -1.02 4.97 6.47
CA ILE A 167 -2.29 4.35 6.04
C ILE A 167 -2.63 3.14 6.92
N MET A 168 -1.69 2.21 7.10
CA MET A 168 -1.93 1.00 7.89
C MET A 168 -2.28 1.32 9.34
N ARG A 169 -1.55 2.26 9.96
CA ARG A 169 -1.84 2.74 11.33
C ARG A 169 -3.23 3.34 11.42
N ALA A 170 -3.62 4.20 10.48
CA ALA A 170 -4.95 4.80 10.46
C ALA A 170 -6.05 3.74 10.31
N VAL A 171 -5.86 2.75 9.42
CA VAL A 171 -6.81 1.65 9.24
C VAL A 171 -6.97 0.83 10.53
N PHE A 172 -5.87 0.38 11.14
CA PHE A 172 -5.95 -0.42 12.37
C PHE A 172 -6.56 0.36 13.54
N ASN A 173 -6.19 1.63 13.70
CA ASN A 173 -6.73 2.47 14.77
C ASN A 173 -8.24 2.73 14.58
N ASN A 174 -8.68 3.02 13.36
CA ASN A 174 -10.10 3.29 13.06
C ASN A 174 -10.95 2.01 13.15
N LEU A 175 -10.41 0.85 12.80
CA LEU A 175 -11.11 -0.44 12.97
C LEU A 175 -11.13 -0.91 14.43
N GLY A 176 -10.11 -0.55 15.22
CA GLY A 176 -9.98 -0.91 16.63
C GLY A 176 -10.83 -0.07 17.60
N GLY A 177 -11.68 0.83 17.08
CA GLY A 177 -12.51 1.71 17.90
C GLY A 177 -11.75 2.89 18.55
N GLY A 178 -10.52 3.17 18.12
CA GLY A 178 -9.79 4.37 18.50
C GLY A 178 -10.42 5.63 17.90
N GLY A 179 -10.02 6.80 18.41
CA GLY A 179 -10.42 8.08 17.80
C GLY A 179 -9.96 8.17 16.35
N THR A 180 -10.76 8.77 15.46
CA THR A 180 -10.47 8.84 14.02
C THR A 180 -9.08 9.39 13.75
N GLN A 181 -8.23 8.58 13.12
CA GLN A 181 -6.88 8.98 12.72
C GLN A 181 -6.80 9.15 11.20
N GLY A 182 -6.19 10.25 10.77
CA GLY A 182 -5.85 10.50 9.36
C GLY A 182 -4.58 9.77 8.96
N GLY A 183 -4.58 9.16 7.76
CA GLY A 183 -3.39 8.53 7.17
C GLY A 183 -2.74 9.36 6.06
N SER A 184 -3.08 10.65 5.93
CA SER A 184 -2.55 11.49 4.85
C SER A 184 -1.23 12.13 5.22
N THR A 185 -0.31 12.23 4.27
CA THR A 185 1.02 12.85 4.42
C THR A 185 0.97 14.36 4.28
N LEU A 186 2.01 15.07 4.72
CA LEU A 186 2.12 16.53 4.51
C LEU A 186 2.06 16.89 3.02
N THR A 187 2.72 16.12 2.15
CA THR A 187 2.68 16.33 0.69
C THR A 187 1.27 16.18 0.13
N GLN A 188 0.49 15.20 0.61
CA GLN A 188 -0.92 15.07 0.23
C GLN A 188 -1.77 16.23 0.72
N GLN A 189 -1.50 16.74 1.93
CA GLN A 189 -2.18 17.91 2.45
C GLN A 189 -1.87 19.16 1.61
N LEU A 190 -0.60 19.35 1.23
CA LEU A 190 -0.16 20.44 0.34
C LEU A 190 -0.85 20.36 -1.02
N VAL A 191 -0.79 19.20 -1.68
CA VAL A 191 -1.43 18.98 -2.99
C VAL A 191 -2.93 19.26 -2.93
N LYS A 192 -3.61 18.76 -1.89
CA LYS A 192 -5.04 19.02 -1.68
C LYS A 192 -5.34 20.50 -1.56
N GLN A 193 -4.54 21.25 -0.79
CA GLN A 193 -4.76 22.69 -0.57
C GLN A 193 -4.44 23.54 -1.80
N VAL A 194 -3.45 23.15 -2.61
CA VAL A 194 -2.99 23.98 -3.74
C VAL A 194 -3.76 23.69 -5.03
N PHE A 195 -4.08 22.42 -5.29
CA PHE A 195 -4.67 22.02 -6.58
C PHE A 195 -6.14 21.62 -6.48
N PHE A 196 -6.63 21.28 -5.29
CA PHE A 196 -7.97 20.73 -5.10
C PHE A 196 -8.74 21.43 -3.98
N ALA A 197 -8.47 22.72 -3.74
CA ALA A 197 -9.10 23.50 -2.67
C ALA A 197 -10.64 23.48 -2.78
N ASP A 198 -11.17 23.69 -3.98
CA ASP A 198 -12.62 23.72 -4.24
C ASP A 198 -13.27 22.35 -4.05
N GLU A 199 -12.53 21.29 -4.37
CA GLU A 199 -13.01 19.91 -4.19
C GLU A 199 -12.84 19.43 -2.74
N ALA A 200 -12.07 20.13 -1.89
CA ALA A 200 -11.68 19.66 -0.55
C ALA A 200 -12.88 19.41 0.40
N GLN A 201 -14.01 20.09 0.16
CA GLN A 201 -15.26 19.92 0.91
C GLN A 201 -15.98 18.60 0.58
N GLN A 202 -15.69 17.98 -0.56
CA GLN A 202 -16.32 16.73 -0.98
C GLN A 202 -15.83 15.58 -0.09
N ARG A 203 -16.73 15.08 0.77
CA ARG A 203 -16.47 13.96 1.69
C ARG A 203 -17.18 12.68 1.21
N GLY A 204 -16.79 11.55 1.77
CA GLY A 204 -17.38 10.24 1.44
C GLY A 204 -17.01 9.78 0.03
N LEU A 205 -17.95 9.09 -0.64
CA LEU A 205 -17.72 8.49 -1.96
C LEU A 205 -17.41 9.53 -3.05
N ALA A 206 -18.01 10.72 -2.96
CA ALA A 206 -17.77 11.82 -3.90
C ALA A 206 -16.33 12.35 -3.86
N GLY A 207 -15.63 12.22 -2.73
CA GLY A 207 -14.24 12.67 -2.56
C GLY A 207 -13.19 11.64 -2.98
N ILE A 208 -13.58 10.41 -3.34
CA ILE A 208 -12.64 9.34 -3.74
C ILE A 208 -11.83 9.72 -5.00
N PRO A 209 -12.44 10.26 -6.08
CA PRO A 209 -11.69 10.68 -7.27
C PRO A 209 -10.60 11.70 -6.95
N ARG A 210 -10.94 12.75 -6.18
CA ARG A 210 -9.99 13.74 -5.67
C ARG A 210 -8.87 13.08 -4.87
N LYS A 211 -9.20 12.13 -3.99
CA LYS A 211 -8.20 11.44 -3.16
C LYS A 211 -7.20 10.63 -3.98
N ILE A 212 -7.65 9.99 -5.06
CA ILE A 212 -6.77 9.27 -5.98
C ILE A 212 -5.86 10.27 -6.71
N LYS A 213 -6.41 11.39 -7.20
CA LYS A 213 -5.63 12.47 -7.82
C LYS A 213 -4.58 13.05 -6.87
N GLU A 214 -4.94 13.30 -5.60
CA GLU A 214 -4.01 13.74 -4.54
C GLU A 214 -2.83 12.76 -4.39
N ILE A 215 -3.10 11.45 -4.30
CA ILE A 215 -2.07 10.42 -4.15
C ILE A 215 -1.08 10.46 -5.32
N ILE A 216 -1.59 10.48 -6.55
CA ILE A 216 -0.76 10.47 -7.76
C ILE A 216 0.11 11.72 -7.81
N LEU A 217 -0.50 12.88 -7.63
CA LEU A 217 0.17 14.17 -7.73
C LEU A 217 1.19 14.38 -6.60
N SER A 218 0.94 13.83 -5.40
CA SER A 218 1.90 13.88 -4.29
C SER A 218 3.19 13.12 -4.60
N ILE A 219 3.07 11.94 -5.22
CA ILE A 219 4.24 11.16 -5.66
C ILE A 219 5.03 11.93 -6.72
N GLU A 220 4.34 12.67 -7.59
CA GLU A 220 4.99 13.46 -8.64
C GLU A 220 5.68 14.72 -8.08
N VAL A 221 5.05 15.43 -7.15
CA VAL A 221 5.66 16.55 -6.43
C VAL A 221 6.95 16.11 -5.74
N GLU A 222 6.94 14.97 -5.06
CA GLU A 222 8.11 14.43 -4.35
C GLU A 222 9.23 13.93 -5.26
N ARG A 223 8.98 13.81 -6.57
CA ARG A 223 10.03 13.55 -7.55
C ARG A 223 10.69 14.83 -8.06
N MET A 224 10.02 15.97 -7.93
CA MET A 224 10.51 17.26 -8.44
C MET A 224 11.04 18.18 -7.35
N TYR A 225 10.52 18.06 -6.13
CA TYR A 225 10.90 18.85 -4.97
C TYR A 225 11.53 17.97 -3.91
N ASN A 226 12.54 18.49 -3.22
CA ASN A 226 13.09 17.84 -2.04
C ASN A 226 12.21 18.13 -0.81
N LYS A 227 12.47 17.45 0.31
CA LYS A 227 11.64 17.54 1.53
C LYS A 227 11.66 18.91 2.22
N ASP A 228 12.70 19.69 1.99
CA ASP A 228 12.88 21.00 2.61
C ASP A 228 12.27 22.13 1.76
N GLN A 229 11.77 21.82 0.55
CA GLN A 229 11.09 22.74 -0.36
C GLN A 229 9.57 22.63 -0.26
#